data_AF-A0A0R2HYQ8-F1
#
_entry.id   AF-A0A0R2HYQ8-F1
#
_cell.length_a   1.000
_cell.length_b   1.000
_cell.length_c   1.000
_cell.angle_alpha   90.00
_cell.angle_beta   90.00
_cell.angle_gamma   90.00
#
_symmetry.space_group_name_H-M   'P 1'
#
loop_
_entity.id
_entity.type
_entity.pdbx_description
1 polymer ?
#
loop_
_entity_poly.entity_id
_entity_poly.type
_entity_poly.pdbx_seq_one_letter_code
_entity_poly.pdbx_strand_id
1 'polypeptide(L)' 'MKIEDHWNDGFIYCVQFLTAEQIERKITKFIVLPKKYTSKEIEQMVGTKFQNVKKTLFIDELGDGLLLKELERYNGTING' A
#
# COMPACT_ATOMS: atom_id res chain seq x y z
N MET A 1 -5.36 -16.11 -23.06
CA MET A 1 -5.41 -15.66 -21.66
C MET A 1 -5.13 -14.17 -21.67
N LYS A 2 -6.08 -13.39 -21.16
CA LYS A 2 -6.03 -11.93 -21.16
C LYS A 2 -5.45 -11.45 -19.82
N ILE A 3 -4.85 -10.26 -19.80
CA ILE A 3 -4.30 -9.68 -18.56
C ILE A 3 -5.43 -9.52 -17.54
N GLU A 4 -6.58 -9.11 -18.02
CA GLU A 4 -7.83 -8.90 -17.32
C GLU A 4 -8.41 -10.19 -16.73
N ASP A 5 -7.93 -11.38 -17.11
CA ASP A 5 -8.34 -12.64 -16.47
C ASP A 5 -7.73 -12.76 -15.06
N HIS A 6 -6.57 -12.13 -14.81
CA HIS A 6 -5.78 -12.29 -13.57
C HIS A 6 -5.51 -10.99 -12.81
N TRP A 7 -5.61 -9.85 -13.48
CA TRP A 7 -5.21 -8.56 -12.93
C TRP A 7 -6.35 -7.54 -12.97
N ASN A 8 -6.34 -6.64 -11.99
CA ASN A 8 -7.14 -5.42 -11.94
C ASN A 8 -6.22 -4.21 -12.10
N ASP A 9 -6.74 -3.15 -12.71
CA ASP A 9 -6.05 -1.86 -12.78
C ASP A 9 -5.96 -1.22 -11.39
N GLY A 10 -4.85 -0.54 -11.14
CA GLY A 10 -4.68 0.33 -9.98
C GLY A 10 -3.57 1.34 -10.19
N PHE A 11 -3.13 1.93 -9.08
CA PHE A 11 -2.13 2.97 -9.08
C PHE A 11 -0.95 2.61 -8.19
N ILE A 12 0.25 2.97 -8.66
CA ILE A 12 1.50 2.82 -7.93
C ILE A 12 1.70 4.06 -7.06
N TYR A 13 1.77 3.86 -5.75
CA TYR A 13 2.09 4.91 -4.80
C TYR A 13 3.49 4.73 -4.23
N CYS A 14 4.29 5.78 -4.26
CA CYS A 14 5.52 5.90 -3.49
C CYS A 14 5.19 6.42 -2.10
N VAL A 15 5.43 5.60 -1.08
CA VAL A 15 5.23 5.97 0.32
C VAL A 15 6.56 6.02 1.01
N GLN A 16 6.83 7.14 1.69
CA GLN A 16 7.98 7.27 2.58
C GLN A 16 7.53 7.48 4.02
N PHE A 17 8.15 6.80 4.97
CA PHE A 17 7.82 6.88 6.38
C PHE A 17 9.06 6.74 7.27
N LEU A 18 8.94 7.19 8.52
CA LEU A 18 9.94 6.95 9.57
C LEU A 18 9.56 5.75 10.42
N THR A 19 10.54 4.96 10.83
CA THR A 19 10.33 3.88 11.81
C THR A 19 10.31 4.40 13.25
N ALA A 20 9.62 3.68 14.14
CA ALA A 20 9.52 3.96 15.57
C ALA A 20 10.60 3.26 16.43
N GLU A 21 11.71 2.85 15.82
CA GLU A 21 12.82 2.19 16.49
C GLU A 21 13.69 3.20 17.26
N GLN A 22 14.58 2.73 18.16
CA GLN A 22 15.49 3.61 18.91
C GLN A 22 16.34 4.50 17.99
N ILE A 23 16.71 3.98 16.82
CA ILE A 23 17.33 4.73 15.74
C ILE A 23 16.31 4.82 14.61
N GLU A 24 15.74 6.01 14.41
CA GLU A 24 14.76 6.25 13.36
C GLU A 24 15.39 6.04 11.98
N ARG A 25 14.69 5.28 11.14
CA ARG A 25 15.08 5.05 9.75
C ARG A 25 14.00 5.56 8.82
N LYS A 26 14.41 6.20 7.72
CA LYS A 26 13.53 6.56 6.62
C LYS A 26 13.43 5.38 5.66
N ILE A 27 12.23 4.86 5.47
CA ILE A 27 11.95 3.75 4.55
C ILE A 27 11.07 4.28 3.42
N THR A 28 11.41 3.89 2.19
CA THR A 28 10.59 4.12 0.99
C THR A 28 10.05 2.78 0.48
N LYS A 29 8.76 2.73 0.16
CA LYS A 29 8.10 1.58 -0.45
C LYS A 29 7.21 2.02 -1.61
N PHE A 30 7.10 1.16 -2.60
CA PHE A 30 6.10 1.29 -3.66
C PHE A 30 5.00 0.28 -3.38
N ILE A 31 3.76 0.75 -3.36
CA ILE A 31 2.57 -0.09 -3.18
C ILE A 31 1.64 0.10 -4.37
N VAL A 32 0.89 -0.94 -4.72
CA VAL A 32 -0.13 -0.85 -5.76
C VAL A 32 -1.48 -0.97 -5.09
N LEU A 33 -2.35 0.02 -5.30
CA LEU A 33 -3.69 0.07 -4.71
C LEU A 33 -4.74 0.37 -5.78
N PRO A 34 -6.00 -0.08 -5.62
CA PRO A 34 -7.10 0.34 -6.48
C PRO A 34 -7.24 1.88 -6.52
N LYS A 35 -7.70 2.43 -7.65
CA LYS A 35 -7.88 3.88 -7.94
C LYS A 35 -8.89 4.64 -7.04
N LYS A 36 -9.26 4.10 -5.89
CA LYS A 36 -10.27 4.65 -4.98
C LYS A 36 -9.71 5.26 -3.70
N TYR A 37 -8.43 5.02 -3.40
CA TYR A 37 -7.85 5.44 -2.13
C TYR A 37 -7.32 6.87 -2.21
N THR A 38 -7.72 7.69 -1.24
CA THR A 38 -7.16 9.02 -1.00
C THR A 38 -5.82 8.90 -0.26
N SER A 39 -4.95 9.90 -0.37
CA SER A 39 -3.67 9.92 0.36
C SER A 39 -3.85 9.75 1.87
N LYS A 40 -4.96 10.24 2.45
CA LYS A 40 -5.28 10.06 3.87
C LYS A 40 -5.59 8.61 4.23
N GLU A 41 -6.35 7.91 3.39
CA GLU A 41 -6.64 6.49 3.62
C GLU A 41 -5.38 5.63 3.44
N ILE A 42 -4.51 6.00 2.49
CA ILE A 42 -3.21 5.35 2.30
C ILE A 42 -2.31 5.58 3.53
N GLU A 43 -2.26 6.80 4.05
CA GLU A 43 -1.53 7.11 5.29
C GLU A 43 -2.02 6.26 6.47
N GLN A 44 -3.34 6.17 6.66
CA GLN A 44 -3.94 5.32 7.69
C GLN A 44 -3.61 3.84 7.49
N MET A 45 -3.66 3.35 6.25
CA MET A 45 -3.31 1.98 5.90
C MET A 45 -1.84 1.70 6.24
N VAL A 46 -0.93 2.59 5.86
CA VAL A 46 0.50 2.47 6.16
C VAL A 46 0.72 2.44 7.67
N GLY A 47 0.09 3.35 8.43
CA GLY A 47 0.21 3.41 9.88
C GLY A 47 -0.36 2.18 10.62
N THR A 48 -1.34 1.48 10.04
CA THR A 48 -2.02 0.34 10.67
C THR A 48 -1.52 -1.02 10.19
N LYS A 49 -1.02 -1.12 8.97
CA LYS A 49 -0.62 -2.38 8.34
C LYS A 49 0.89 -2.58 8.31
N PHE A 50 1.68 -1.50 8.30
CA PHE A 50 3.13 -1.63 8.32
C PHE A 50 3.61 -1.65 9.76
N GLN A 51 4.57 -2.52 10.05
CA GLN A 51 5.15 -2.61 11.38
C GLN A 51 6.06 -1.41 11.66
N ASN A 52 6.03 -0.93 12.91
CA ASN A 52 6.92 0.10 13.42
C ASN A 52 6.88 1.44 12.68
N VAL A 53 5.74 1.85 12.10
CA VAL A 53 5.61 3.20 11.52
C VAL A 53 5.46 4.23 12.62
N LYS A 54 6.37 5.22 12.66
CA LYS A 54 6.26 6.41 13.53
C LYS A 54 5.41 7.50 12.89
N LYS A 55 5.74 7.85 11.63
CA LYS A 55 4.98 8.82 10.84
C LYS A 55 5.22 8.62 9.35
N THR A 56 4.19 8.85 8.56
CA THR A 56 4.31 8.99 7.10
C THR A 56 4.88 10.36 6.78
N LEU A 57 5.81 10.42 5.84
CA LEU A 57 6.48 11.66 5.42
C LEU A 57 5.89 12.21 4.14
N PHE A 58 5.64 11.35 3.16
CA PHE A 58 4.92 11.70 1.95
C PHE A 58 4.33 10.45 1.27
N ILE A 59 3.33 10.70 0.44
CA ILE A 59 2.68 9.74 -0.46
C ILE A 59 2.57 10.43 -1.82
N ASP A 60 3.07 9.79 -2.86
CA ASP A 60 3.04 10.30 -4.23
C ASP A 60 2.50 9.23 -5.19
N GLU A 61 1.65 9.64 -6.13
CA GLU A 61 1.11 8.76 -7.17
C GLU A 61 2.05 8.80 -8.38
N LEU A 62 2.59 7.66 -8.78
CA LEU A 62 3.56 7.57 -9.87
C LEU A 62 2.95 7.19 -11.21
N GLY A 63 1.72 6.63 -11.21
CA GLY A 63 1.00 6.23 -12.40
C GLY A 63 0.30 4.88 -12.25
N ASP A 64 -0.02 4.27 -13.40
CA ASP A 64 -0.76 3.01 -13.49
C ASP A 64 0.05 1.81 -13.01
N GLY A 65 -0.62 0.87 -12.36
CA GLY A 65 -0.09 -0.41 -11.91
C GLY A 65 -1.13 -1.52 -11.99
N LEU A 66 -0.69 -2.76 -11.81
CA LEU A 66 -1.55 -3.94 -11.85
C LEU A 66 -1.64 -4.61 -10.48
N LEU A 67 -2.87 -4.93 -10.03
CA LEU A 67 -3.14 -5.71 -8.83
C LEU A 67 -3.57 -7.13 -9.19
N LEU A 68 -2.99 -8.13 -8.53
CA LEU A 68 -3.37 -9.52 -8.73
C LEU A 68 -4.75 -9.80 -8.07
N LYS A 69 -5.70 -10.33 -8.84
CA LYS A 69 -7.07 -10.61 -8.37
C LYS A 69 -7.13 -11.56 -7.16
N GLU A 70 -6.18 -12.49 -7.03
CA GLU A 70 -6.14 -13.44 -5.91
C GLU A 70 -5.88 -12.76 -4.56
N LEU A 71 -5.17 -11.63 -4.55
CA LEU A 71 -4.86 -10.87 -3.34
C LEU A 71 -6.07 -10.07 -2.81
N GLU A 72 -7.09 -9.82 -3.63
CA GLU A 72 -8.33 -9.16 -3.17
C GLU A 72 -9.14 -10.05 -2.23
N ARG A 73 -9.08 -11.37 -2.39
CA ARG A 73 -9.82 -12.33 -1.55
C ARG A 73 -9.24 -12.49 -0.14
N TYR A 74 -7.97 -12.14 0.06
CA TYR A 74 -7.25 -12.36 1.33
C TYR A 74 -7.49 -11.25 2.38
N ASN A 75 -8.15 -10.15 2.00
CA ASN A 75 -8.48 -9.05 2.93
C ASN A 75 -9.74 -9.31 3.79
N GLY A 76 -10.24 -10.55 3.82
CA GLY A 76 -11.54 -10.88 4.39
C GLY A 76 -11.60 -12.17 5.21
N THR A 77 -10.55 -12.57 5.94
CA THR A 77 -10.71 -13.46 7.12
C THR A 77 -9.43 -13.46 7.98
N ILE A 78 -9.46 -12.80 9.13
CA ILE A 78 -8.68 -13.24 10.28
C ILE A 78 -9.69 -13.93 11.19
N ASN A 79 -9.82 -15.25 11.03
CA ASN A 79 -10.49 -16.11 12.00
C ASN A 79 -9.40 -16.89 12.73
N GLY A 80 -9.38 -16.79 14.05
CA GLY A 80 -8.68 -17.69 14.97
C GLY A 80 -7.29 -17.24 15.37
#